data_AF-A0A2J6R629-F1
#
_entry.id   AF-A0A2J6R629-F1
#
_cell.length_a   1.000
_cell.length_b   1.000
_cell.length_c   1.000
_cell.angle_alpha   90.00
_cell.angle_beta   90.00
_cell.angle_gamma   90.00
#
_symmetry.space_group_name_H-M   'P 1'
#
loop_
_entity.id
_entity.type
_entity.pdbx_description
1 polymer ?
#
loop_
_entity_poly.entity_id
_entity_poly.type
_entity_poly.pdbx_seq_one_letter_code
_entity_poly.pdbx_strand_id
1 'polypeptide(L)'
;TNPSSKTSKTPTVEDEGYIYIFRSKPDAFPGRRYVKIGKTKQPIEKRRTQWTGKCHFEFIHVKDSNDKRFLHYHAVERIIHTELYNERRKYKCNNCTHFHQLEVGQASVQSTPTEHGEWFEISEERALQVVNKWREWVIKNEPYRHDGTLRAAWLWKCSLGSFWMNGTEEDWVLWREFNSSQSFKCILHYFRKWLGDISPLVMDLLMMRGAIFGLALVWYFWAWGFNFWTWVVLLTAVSVLVY
;
A
#
# COMPACT_ATOMS: atom_id res chain seq x y z
N THR A 1 -1.36 -43.08 14.01
CA THR A 1 -1.91 -41.72 13.74
C THR A 1 -1.25 -40.75 14.70
N ASN A 2 -0.24 -40.01 14.23
CA ASN A 2 0.42 -38.96 15.03
C ASN A 2 -0.15 -37.59 14.63
N PRO A 3 -0.67 -36.78 15.56
CA PRO A 3 -1.14 -35.44 15.23
C PRO A 3 0.06 -34.52 15.05
N SER A 4 0.22 -34.01 13.82
CA SER A 4 1.19 -32.99 13.47
C SER A 4 0.92 -31.71 14.26
N SER A 5 1.80 -31.40 15.22
CA SER A 5 1.80 -30.14 15.93
C SER A 5 2.12 -29.01 14.96
N LYS A 6 1.14 -28.15 14.66
CA LYS A 6 1.36 -26.87 13.99
C LYS A 6 2.19 -25.97 14.90
N THR A 7 3.51 -25.98 14.74
CA THR A 7 4.40 -25.00 15.34
C THR A 7 4.09 -23.63 14.74
N SER A 8 3.60 -22.73 15.60
CA SER A 8 3.53 -21.29 15.37
C SER A 8 4.85 -20.79 14.78
N LYS A 9 4.84 -20.33 13.51
CA LYS A 9 6.01 -19.70 12.89
C LYS A 9 6.20 -18.32 13.50
N THR A 10 7.28 -18.15 14.26
CA THR A 10 7.82 -16.84 14.61
C THR A 10 7.98 -16.00 13.33
N PRO A 11 7.58 -14.72 13.30
CA PRO A 11 7.73 -13.89 12.11
C PRO A 11 9.19 -13.83 11.71
N THR A 12 9.53 -14.35 10.52
CA THR A 12 10.87 -14.22 9.96
C THR A 12 11.10 -12.75 9.60
N VAL A 13 12.15 -12.14 10.15
CA VAL A 13 12.61 -10.80 9.73
C VAL A 13 12.74 -10.79 8.22
N GLU A 14 12.08 -9.85 7.56
CA GLU A 14 12.06 -9.80 6.10
C GLU A 14 13.45 -9.43 5.55
N ASP A 15 14.00 -10.19 4.60
CA ASP A 15 15.27 -9.81 3.97
C ASP A 15 15.10 -8.69 2.93
N GLU A 16 16.11 -7.83 2.84
CA GLU A 16 16.18 -6.78 1.83
C GLU A 16 16.28 -7.34 0.39
N GLY A 17 15.68 -6.63 -0.54
CA GLY A 17 15.75 -6.91 -1.97
C GLY A 17 15.74 -5.61 -2.78
N TYR A 18 15.62 -5.73 -4.10
CA TYR A 18 15.58 -4.58 -4.99
C TYR A 18 14.55 -4.77 -6.11
N ILE A 19 14.21 -3.67 -6.76
CA ILE A 19 13.31 -3.60 -7.90
C ILE A 19 14.16 -3.39 -9.15
N TYR A 20 14.03 -4.26 -10.14
CA TYR A 20 14.74 -4.17 -11.41
C TYR A 20 13.79 -3.81 -12.55
N ILE A 21 14.37 -3.21 -13.59
CA ILE A 21 13.67 -2.85 -14.81
C ILE A 21 14.38 -3.48 -16.01
N PHE A 22 13.63 -4.23 -16.82
CA PHE A 22 14.11 -4.77 -18.09
C PHE A 22 13.31 -4.17 -19.23
N ARG A 23 13.96 -3.61 -20.24
CA ARG A 23 13.29 -3.19 -21.47
C ARG A 23 13.29 -4.32 -22.48
N SER A 24 12.22 -4.46 -23.25
CA SER A 24 12.20 -5.34 -24.41
C SER A 24 13.18 -4.84 -25.47
N LYS A 25 13.80 -5.75 -26.22
CA LYS A 25 14.50 -5.33 -27.46
C LYS A 25 13.48 -4.82 -28.50
N PRO A 26 13.87 -3.90 -29.40
CA PRO A 26 12.99 -3.40 -30.46
C PRO A 26 12.36 -4.50 -31.31
N ASP A 27 13.12 -5.56 -31.58
CA ASP A 27 12.66 -6.66 -32.45
C ASP A 27 11.79 -7.68 -31.70
N ALA A 28 11.73 -7.61 -30.36
CA ALA A 28 10.98 -8.57 -29.54
C ALA A 28 9.47 -8.28 -29.51
N PHE A 29 9.05 -7.04 -29.79
CA PHE A 29 7.64 -6.67 -29.91
C PHE A 29 7.44 -5.62 -31.01
N PRO A 30 6.55 -5.85 -31.99
CA PRO A 30 6.16 -4.80 -32.92
C PRO A 30 5.40 -3.69 -32.17
N GLY A 31 6.03 -2.53 -31.95
CA GLY A 31 5.40 -1.40 -31.26
C GLY A 31 6.34 -0.57 -30.38
N ARG A 32 5.73 0.25 -29.50
CA ARG A 32 6.43 1.14 -28.56
C ARG A 32 7.23 0.35 -27.50
N ARG A 33 8.18 1.02 -26.84
CA ARG A 33 9.09 0.43 -25.84
C ARG A 33 8.29 -0.16 -24.68
N TYR A 34 8.41 -1.46 -24.44
CA TYR A 34 7.84 -2.12 -23.26
C TYR A 34 8.90 -2.31 -22.19
N VAL A 35 8.50 -2.15 -20.94
CA VAL A 35 9.35 -2.44 -19.78
C VAL A 35 8.70 -3.47 -18.89
N LYS A 36 9.54 -4.31 -18.30
CA LYS A 36 9.20 -5.22 -17.23
C LYS A 36 9.73 -4.65 -15.93
N ILE A 37 8.86 -4.55 -14.94
CA ILE A 37 9.24 -4.13 -13.58
C ILE A 37 9.02 -5.31 -12.66
N GLY A 38 10.07 -5.75 -11.98
CA GLY A 38 9.96 -6.87 -11.05
C GLY A 38 10.90 -6.77 -9.87
N LYS A 39 10.81 -7.74 -8.97
CA LYS A 39 11.61 -7.80 -7.74
C LYS A 39 12.54 -8.99 -7.65
N THR A 40 13.62 -8.86 -6.89
CA THR A 40 14.53 -9.98 -6.59
C THR A 40 15.38 -9.72 -5.34
N LYS A 41 15.85 -10.80 -4.70
CA LYS A 41 16.90 -10.78 -3.67
C LYS A 41 18.28 -11.15 -4.22
N GLN A 42 18.31 -11.82 -5.36
CA GLN A 42 19.53 -12.34 -5.99
C GLN A 42 20.20 -11.26 -6.83
N PRO A 43 21.50 -11.31 -7.14
CA PRO A 43 22.15 -10.41 -8.10
C PRO A 43 21.47 -10.37 -9.47
N ILE A 44 21.53 -9.21 -10.15
CA ILE A 44 20.72 -8.95 -11.35
C ILE A 44 21.10 -9.88 -12.51
N GLU A 45 22.37 -10.25 -12.60
CA GLU A 45 22.86 -11.18 -13.61
C GLU A 45 22.26 -12.59 -13.42
N LYS A 46 22.09 -13.07 -12.18
CA LYS A 46 21.38 -14.33 -11.92
C LYS A 46 19.92 -14.25 -12.35
N ARG A 47 19.27 -13.11 -12.09
CA ARG A 47 17.88 -12.87 -12.51
C ARG A 47 17.76 -12.79 -14.03
N ARG A 48 18.76 -12.20 -14.70
CA ARG A 48 18.87 -12.18 -16.17
C ARG A 48 18.94 -13.60 -16.73
N THR A 49 19.86 -14.43 -16.24
CA THR A 49 19.99 -15.83 -16.69
C THR A 49 18.69 -16.62 -16.51
N GLN A 50 17.97 -16.41 -15.41
CA GLN A 50 16.67 -17.08 -15.19
C GLN A 50 15.63 -16.71 -16.25
N TRP A 51 15.51 -15.43 -16.61
CA TRP A 51 14.54 -14.99 -17.61
C TRP A 51 14.92 -15.44 -19.02
N THR A 52 16.21 -15.37 -19.37
CA THR A 52 16.73 -15.88 -20.64
C THR A 52 16.57 -17.40 -20.75
N GLY A 53 16.79 -18.14 -19.66
CA GLY A 53 16.70 -19.60 -19.66
C GLY A 53 15.27 -20.16 -19.58
N LYS A 54 14.36 -19.49 -18.85
CA LYS A 54 12.99 -20.02 -18.63
C LYS A 54 12.00 -19.58 -19.68
N CYS A 55 11.95 -18.28 -19.95
CA CYS A 55 10.93 -17.73 -20.85
C CYS A 55 11.54 -17.30 -22.20
N HIS A 56 12.85 -17.51 -22.42
CA HIS A 56 13.58 -17.16 -23.65
C HIS A 56 13.35 -15.73 -24.14
N PHE A 57 13.12 -14.82 -23.19
CA PHE A 57 12.82 -13.45 -23.49
C PHE A 57 14.12 -12.66 -23.73
N GLU A 58 14.16 -11.84 -24.77
CA GLU A 58 15.28 -10.95 -25.05
C GLU A 58 15.03 -9.55 -24.48
N PHE A 59 15.89 -9.13 -23.56
CA PHE A 59 15.75 -7.86 -22.86
C PHE A 59 17.08 -7.21 -22.58
N ILE A 60 17.02 -5.92 -22.26
CA ILE A 60 18.16 -5.11 -21.85
C ILE A 60 17.88 -4.62 -20.43
N HIS A 61 18.86 -4.75 -19.55
CA HIS A 61 18.75 -4.20 -18.21
C HIS A 61 18.83 -2.67 -18.25
N VAL A 62 17.81 -2.00 -17.73
CA VAL A 62 17.81 -0.55 -17.57
C VAL A 62 18.62 -0.23 -16.31
N LYS A 63 19.71 0.52 -16.47
CA LYS A 63 20.55 0.92 -15.34
C LYS A 63 19.81 1.98 -14.53
N ASP A 64 19.80 1.79 -13.21
CA ASP A 64 19.27 2.75 -12.25
C ASP A 64 20.43 3.22 -11.36
N SER A 65 20.75 4.51 -11.42
CA SER A 65 21.80 5.11 -10.60
C SER A 65 21.44 5.14 -9.11
N ASN A 66 20.16 5.05 -8.78
CA ASN A 66 19.64 5.06 -7.42
C ASN A 66 19.34 3.66 -6.89
N ASP A 67 19.77 2.62 -7.61
CA ASP A 67 19.50 1.23 -7.23
C ASP A 67 20.11 0.92 -5.87
N LYS A 68 19.28 0.37 -4.98
CA LYS A 68 19.66 0.02 -3.61
C LYS A 68 18.75 -1.07 -3.10
N ARG A 69 19.29 -1.88 -2.18
CA ARG A 69 18.52 -2.87 -1.46
C ARG A 69 17.74 -2.20 -0.33
N PHE A 70 16.53 -2.67 -0.08
CA PHE A 70 15.66 -2.15 0.96
C PHE A 70 14.63 -3.20 1.41
N LEU A 71 14.09 -3.01 2.62
CA LEU A 71 13.00 -3.83 3.17
C LEU A 71 11.68 -3.58 2.44
N HIS A 72 10.76 -4.54 2.49
CA HIS A 72 9.41 -4.41 1.91
C HIS A 72 9.37 -4.13 0.40
N TYR A 73 10.46 -4.46 -0.29
CA TYR A 73 10.57 -4.34 -1.75
C TYR A 73 9.47 -5.13 -2.48
N HIS A 74 8.93 -6.19 -1.87
CA HIS A 74 7.78 -6.91 -2.41
C HIS A 74 6.49 -6.10 -2.43
N ALA A 75 6.29 -5.22 -1.45
CA ALA A 75 5.13 -4.34 -1.36
C ALA A 75 5.27 -3.18 -2.36
N VAL A 76 6.49 -2.64 -2.51
CA VAL A 76 6.78 -1.62 -3.52
C VAL A 76 6.51 -2.11 -4.94
N GLU A 77 6.92 -3.33 -5.30
CA GLU A 77 6.57 -3.92 -6.60
C GLU A 77 5.05 -3.91 -6.84
N ARG A 78 4.27 -4.33 -5.83
CA ARG A 78 2.81 -4.38 -5.93
C ARG A 78 2.21 -2.98 -6.10
N ILE A 79 2.70 -1.99 -5.36
CA ILE A 79 2.23 -0.60 -5.48
C ILE A 79 2.52 -0.07 -6.89
N ILE A 80 3.74 -0.27 -7.40
CA ILE A 80 4.12 0.14 -8.76
C ILE A 80 3.20 -0.51 -9.80
N HIS A 81 2.95 -1.80 -9.64
CA HIS A 81 2.06 -2.57 -10.52
C HIS A 81 0.61 -2.07 -10.47
N THR A 82 0.13 -1.62 -9.31
CA THR A 82 -1.19 -1.03 -9.14
C THR A 82 -1.27 0.38 -9.73
N GLU A 83 -0.26 1.22 -9.52
CA GLU A 83 -0.19 2.55 -10.15
C GLU A 83 -0.20 2.44 -11.67
N LEU A 84 0.56 1.49 -12.23
CA LEU A 84 0.70 1.28 -13.66
C LEU A 84 -0.33 0.29 -14.25
N TYR A 85 -1.47 0.12 -13.59
CA TYR A 85 -2.44 -0.90 -13.97
C TYR A 85 -2.99 -0.68 -15.39
N ASN A 86 -3.20 0.57 -15.80
CA ASN A 86 -3.76 0.91 -17.11
C ASN A 86 -2.74 0.72 -18.25
N GLU A 87 -1.45 0.84 -17.94
CA GLU A 87 -0.32 0.65 -18.85
C GLU A 87 0.14 -0.81 -18.89
N ARG A 88 -0.37 -1.65 -17.99
CA ARG A 88 -0.03 -3.06 -17.90
C ARG A 88 -0.44 -3.80 -19.19
N ARG A 89 0.44 -4.68 -19.64
CA ARG A 89 0.23 -5.56 -20.79
C ARG A 89 0.48 -7.00 -20.35
N LYS A 90 -0.36 -7.90 -20.86
CA LYS A 90 -0.22 -9.34 -20.62
C LYS A 90 0.66 -9.93 -21.71
N TYR A 91 1.78 -10.53 -21.32
CA TYR A 91 2.62 -11.30 -22.24
C TYR A 91 2.33 -12.80 -22.07
N LYS A 92 1.85 -13.45 -23.12
CA LYS A 92 1.64 -14.91 -23.13
C LYS A 92 2.96 -15.60 -23.43
N CYS A 93 3.49 -16.35 -22.46
CA CYS A 93 4.71 -17.12 -22.64
C CYS A 93 4.39 -18.59 -22.89
N ASN A 94 4.78 -19.08 -24.06
CA ASN A 94 4.59 -20.49 -24.45
C ASN A 94 5.61 -21.44 -23.81
N ASN A 95 6.73 -20.91 -23.30
CA ASN A 95 7.80 -21.70 -22.68
C ASN A 95 7.59 -21.92 -21.18
N CYS A 96 6.83 -21.03 -20.55
CA CYS A 96 6.59 -21.07 -19.12
C CYS A 96 5.33 -21.94 -18.89
N THR A 97 5.53 -23.21 -18.54
CA THR A 97 4.51 -24.27 -18.37
C THR A 97 3.93 -24.37 -16.96
N HIS A 98 4.55 -23.70 -16.00
CA HIS A 98 4.06 -23.60 -14.63
C HIS A 98 3.44 -22.23 -14.39
N PHE A 99 2.21 -22.23 -13.85
CA PHE A 99 1.54 -21.06 -13.31
C PHE A 99 2.53 -20.22 -12.50
N HIS A 100 2.92 -19.06 -13.01
CA HIS A 100 3.45 -18.01 -12.15
C HIS A 100 2.27 -17.57 -11.28
N GLN A 101 2.38 -17.78 -9.97
CA GLN A 101 1.33 -17.54 -8.97
C GLN A 101 0.73 -16.12 -9.14
N LEU A 102 -0.34 -16.03 -9.93
CA LEU A 102 -1.48 -15.19 -9.63
C LEU A 102 -2.36 -16.07 -8.75
N GLU A 103 -2.52 -15.72 -7.49
CA GLU A 103 -3.44 -16.41 -6.59
C GLU A 103 -4.87 -16.24 -7.11
N VAL A 104 -5.29 -17.17 -7.98
CA VAL A 104 -6.69 -17.36 -8.35
C VAL A 104 -6.93 -18.87 -8.44
N GLY A 105 -7.73 -19.37 -7.51
CA GLY A 105 -8.57 -20.57 -7.58
C GLY A 105 -7.99 -21.85 -8.18
N GLN A 106 -7.87 -22.89 -7.35
CA GLN A 106 -7.58 -24.26 -7.80
C GLN A 106 -8.62 -24.76 -8.82
N ALA A 107 -8.17 -24.99 -10.05
CA ALA A 107 -8.64 -26.09 -10.87
C ALA A 107 -7.51 -26.47 -11.83
N SER A 108 -7.19 -27.77 -11.85
CA SER A 108 -6.29 -28.40 -12.80
C SER A 108 -6.78 -28.16 -14.23
N VAL A 109 -6.03 -27.41 -15.03
CA VAL A 109 -6.30 -27.17 -16.46
C VAL A 109 -5.01 -27.38 -17.24
N GLN A 110 -5.14 -28.04 -18.41
CA GLN A 110 -4.11 -28.21 -19.43
C GLN A 110 -3.26 -26.95 -19.61
N SER A 111 -1.94 -27.11 -19.80
CA SER A 111 -0.94 -26.04 -19.82
C SER A 111 -1.30 -24.93 -20.81
N THR A 112 -2.03 -23.92 -20.34
CA THR A 112 -2.19 -22.67 -21.05
C THR A 112 -0.88 -21.89 -20.96
N PRO A 113 -0.49 -21.13 -22.00
CA PRO A 113 0.67 -20.26 -21.92
C PRO A 113 0.59 -19.37 -20.67
N THR A 114 1.62 -19.38 -19.84
CA THR A 114 1.62 -18.57 -18.62
C THR A 114 1.59 -17.09 -18.99
N GLU A 115 0.66 -16.34 -18.39
CA GLU A 115 0.56 -14.89 -18.59
C GLU A 115 1.49 -14.16 -17.62
N HIS A 116 2.44 -13.39 -18.16
CA HIS A 116 3.23 -12.45 -17.38
C HIS A 116 2.51 -11.10 -17.33
N GLY A 117 2.02 -10.73 -16.16
CA GLY A 117 1.39 -9.43 -15.90
C GLY A 117 2.37 -8.32 -15.51
N GLU A 118 3.68 -8.56 -15.60
CA GLU A 118 4.70 -7.63 -15.12
C GLU A 118 5.26 -6.72 -16.21
N TRP A 119 4.60 -6.65 -17.37
CA TRP A 119 4.99 -5.82 -18.51
C TRP A 119 4.12 -4.58 -18.62
N PHE A 120 4.72 -3.46 -19.00
CA PHE A 120 4.10 -2.15 -19.05
C PHE A 120 4.50 -1.41 -20.33
N GLU A 121 3.53 -0.76 -20.97
CA GLU A 121 3.74 0.07 -22.15
C GLU A 121 4.07 1.52 -21.73
N ILE A 122 5.29 1.73 -21.23
CA ILE A 122 5.82 3.03 -20.78
C ILE A 122 7.29 3.16 -21.17
N SER A 123 7.81 4.40 -21.16
CA SER A 123 9.23 4.65 -21.40
C SER A 123 10.11 4.19 -20.24
N GLU A 124 11.42 4.00 -20.52
CA GLU A 124 12.42 3.64 -19.51
C GLU A 124 12.53 4.71 -18.42
N GLU A 125 12.44 5.98 -18.82
CA GLU A 125 12.50 7.15 -17.95
C GLU A 125 11.30 7.19 -17.01
N ARG A 126 10.08 6.94 -17.53
CA ARG A 126 8.87 6.85 -16.69
C ARG A 126 8.95 5.68 -15.72
N ALA A 127 9.47 4.53 -16.17
CA ALA A 127 9.66 3.36 -15.31
C ALA A 127 10.61 3.67 -14.15
N LEU A 128 11.76 4.30 -14.43
CA LEU A 128 12.71 4.74 -13.41
C LEU A 128 12.09 5.76 -12.43
N GLN A 129 11.34 6.73 -12.94
CA GLN A 129 10.64 7.70 -12.10
C GLN A 129 9.69 7.03 -11.12
N VAL A 130 8.84 6.11 -11.60
CA VAL A 130 7.85 5.41 -10.76
C VAL A 130 8.53 4.50 -9.74
N VAL A 131 9.54 3.74 -10.16
CA VAL A 131 10.32 2.87 -9.24
C VAL A 131 11.01 3.70 -8.16
N ASN A 132 11.73 4.76 -8.53
CA ASN A 132 12.45 5.61 -7.58
C ASN A 132 11.50 6.32 -6.62
N LYS A 133 10.38 6.84 -7.12
CA LYS A 133 9.32 7.47 -6.33
C LYS A 133 8.82 6.56 -5.20
N TRP A 134 8.47 5.31 -5.51
CA TRP A 134 7.95 4.38 -4.51
C TRP A 134 9.04 3.80 -3.60
N ARG A 135 10.24 3.60 -4.12
CA ARG A 135 11.41 3.20 -3.32
C ARG A 135 11.73 4.27 -2.27
N GLU A 136 11.81 5.52 -2.67
CA GLU A 136 12.07 6.63 -1.74
C GLU A 136 10.96 6.80 -0.73
N TRP A 137 9.70 6.69 -1.18
CA TRP A 137 8.56 6.78 -0.28
C TRP A 137 8.60 5.70 0.80
N VAL A 138 8.86 4.43 0.47
CA VAL A 138 8.87 3.36 1.49
C VAL A 138 10.03 3.52 2.47
N ILE A 139 11.21 3.94 1.98
CA ILE A 139 12.41 4.14 2.80
C ILE A 139 12.19 5.33 3.75
N LYS A 140 11.65 6.45 3.24
CA LYS A 140 11.48 7.68 4.02
C LYS A 140 10.35 7.57 5.05
N ASN A 141 9.25 6.92 4.70
CA ASN A 141 8.03 6.92 5.52
C ASN A 141 7.87 5.67 6.40
N GLU A 142 8.70 4.65 6.17
CA GLU A 142 8.65 3.35 6.87
C GLU A 142 7.23 2.83 7.14
N PRO A 143 6.41 2.68 6.10
CA PRO A 143 4.97 2.46 6.26
C PRO A 143 4.63 1.08 6.82
N TYR A 144 5.57 0.15 6.78
CA TYR A 144 5.44 -1.21 7.25
C TYR A 144 6.24 -1.41 8.56
N ARG A 145 5.79 -2.37 9.36
CA ARG A 145 6.54 -2.93 10.48
C ARG A 145 7.46 -4.06 9.99
N HIS A 146 8.37 -4.51 10.84
CA HIS A 146 9.30 -5.60 10.50
C HIS A 146 8.63 -6.92 10.08
N ASP A 147 7.40 -7.16 10.52
CA ASP A 147 6.59 -8.33 10.13
C ASP A 147 5.85 -8.15 8.79
N GLY A 148 6.04 -7.01 8.11
CA GLY A 148 5.39 -6.66 6.85
C GLY A 148 3.99 -6.08 7.00
N THR A 149 3.48 -5.90 8.23
CA THR A 149 2.15 -5.29 8.44
C THR A 149 2.21 -3.77 8.33
N LEU A 150 1.16 -3.16 7.78
CA LEU A 150 1.06 -1.70 7.69
C LEU A 150 0.94 -1.08 9.09
N ARG A 151 1.64 0.04 9.30
CA ARG A 151 1.40 0.90 10.47
C ARG A 151 0.01 1.51 10.38
N ALA A 152 -0.59 1.80 11.54
CA ALA A 152 -1.97 2.26 11.68
C ALA A 152 -2.32 3.44 10.76
N ALA A 153 -1.43 4.44 10.66
CA ALA A 153 -1.62 5.60 9.79
C ALA A 153 -1.81 5.21 8.32
N TRP A 154 -0.99 4.29 7.81
CA TRP A 154 -1.06 3.83 6.43
C TRP A 154 -2.19 2.82 6.20
N LEU A 155 -2.53 2.01 7.20
CA LEU A 155 -3.71 1.15 7.16
C LEU A 155 -5.00 1.98 7.04
N TRP A 156 -5.12 3.02 7.86
CA TRP A 156 -6.21 4.00 7.76
C TRP A 156 -6.25 4.65 6.39
N LYS A 157 -5.09 5.05 5.85
CA LYS A 157 -5.01 5.68 4.53
C LYS A 157 -5.37 4.74 3.38
N CYS A 158 -4.96 3.48 3.42
CA CYS A 158 -5.41 2.44 2.49
C CYS A 158 -6.94 2.30 2.53
N SER A 159 -7.52 2.26 3.73
CA SER A 159 -8.97 2.16 3.89
C SER A 159 -9.71 3.37 3.34
N LEU A 160 -9.13 4.57 3.45
CA LEU A 160 -9.73 5.78 2.89
C LEU A 160 -9.59 5.79 1.36
N GLY A 161 -8.40 5.48 0.84
CA GLY A 161 -8.06 5.51 -0.59
C GLY A 161 -8.98 4.63 -1.44
N SER A 162 -9.42 3.47 -0.93
CA SER A 162 -10.36 2.59 -1.63
C SER A 162 -11.72 3.24 -1.95
N PHE A 163 -12.06 4.37 -1.32
CA PHE A 163 -13.32 5.07 -1.57
C PHE A 163 -13.23 6.21 -2.59
N TRP A 164 -12.06 6.83 -2.78
CA TRP A 164 -11.95 8.08 -3.55
C TRP A 164 -10.89 8.07 -4.65
N MET A 165 -9.96 7.10 -4.66
CA MET A 165 -8.91 7.07 -5.67
C MET A 165 -9.42 6.48 -6.99
N ASN A 166 -9.27 7.25 -8.06
CA ASN A 166 -9.50 6.81 -9.44
C ASN A 166 -8.19 6.35 -10.12
N GLY A 167 -7.06 6.46 -9.41
CA GLY A 167 -5.76 5.99 -9.88
C GLY A 167 -4.99 7.02 -10.72
N THR A 168 -5.36 8.31 -10.66
CA THR A 168 -4.60 9.38 -11.33
C THR A 168 -3.31 9.69 -10.57
N GLU A 169 -2.34 10.37 -11.20
CA GLU A 169 -1.11 10.76 -10.51
C GLU A 169 -1.41 11.70 -9.33
N GLU A 170 -2.39 12.59 -9.46
CA GLU A 170 -2.82 13.49 -8.38
C GLU A 170 -3.32 12.69 -7.17
N ASP A 171 -4.12 11.65 -7.40
CA ASP A 171 -4.59 10.76 -6.33
C ASP A 171 -3.41 10.08 -5.63
N TRP A 172 -2.42 9.60 -6.40
CA TRP A 172 -1.23 8.96 -5.86
C TRP A 172 -0.33 9.93 -5.08
N VAL A 173 -0.22 11.19 -5.51
CA VAL A 173 0.49 12.25 -4.77
C VAL A 173 -0.19 12.47 -3.42
N LEU A 174 -1.51 12.72 -3.41
CA LEU A 174 -2.28 12.90 -2.19
C LEU A 174 -2.21 11.67 -1.27
N TRP A 175 -2.16 10.47 -1.86
CA TRP A 175 -2.04 9.22 -1.12
C TRP A 175 -0.65 9.05 -0.48
N ARG A 176 0.43 9.54 -1.08
CA ARG A 176 1.78 9.41 -0.50
C ARG A 176 2.06 10.40 0.62
N GLU A 177 1.40 11.55 0.64
CA GLU A 177 1.70 12.63 1.59
C GLU A 177 0.92 12.52 2.89
N PHE A 178 1.59 12.57 4.04
CA PHE A 178 0.92 12.66 5.35
C PHE A 178 1.05 14.08 5.89
N ASN A 179 0.04 14.93 5.64
CA ASN A 179 0.01 16.29 6.18
C ASN A 179 -0.63 16.34 7.58
N SER A 180 -0.45 17.46 8.30
CA SER A 180 -0.94 17.61 9.68
C SER A 180 -2.45 17.40 9.83
N SER A 181 -3.25 17.79 8.83
CA SER A 181 -4.70 17.56 8.83
C SER A 181 -5.03 16.07 8.72
N GLN A 182 -4.33 15.33 7.85
CA GLN A 182 -4.50 13.88 7.75
C GLN A 182 -4.04 13.16 9.02
N SER A 183 -2.95 13.61 9.65
CA SER A 183 -2.52 13.13 10.98
C SER A 183 -3.61 13.31 12.02
N PHE A 184 -4.20 14.50 12.11
CA PHE A 184 -5.29 14.77 13.04
C PHE A 184 -6.52 13.90 12.76
N LYS A 185 -6.95 13.80 11.50
CA LYS A 185 -8.09 12.94 11.10
C LYS A 185 -7.84 11.47 11.42
N CYS A 186 -6.62 10.98 11.21
CA CYS A 186 -6.23 9.61 11.56
C CYS A 186 -6.30 9.39 13.08
N ILE A 187 -5.74 10.30 13.88
CA ILE A 187 -5.78 10.22 15.35
C ILE A 187 -7.23 10.23 15.84
N LEU A 188 -8.04 11.16 15.33
CA LEU A 188 -9.45 11.29 15.69
C LEU A 188 -10.25 10.03 15.31
N HIS A 189 -9.97 9.42 14.15
CA HIS A 189 -10.59 8.16 13.73
C HIS A 189 -10.31 7.04 14.74
N TYR A 190 -9.04 6.83 15.11
CA TYR A 190 -8.69 5.79 16.07
C TYR A 190 -9.18 6.09 17.48
N PHE A 191 -9.19 7.36 17.89
CA PHE A 191 -9.77 7.79 19.17
C PHE A 191 -11.28 7.49 19.23
N ARG A 192 -12.03 7.86 18.18
CA ARG A 192 -13.47 7.55 18.08
C ARG A 192 -13.75 6.05 18.12
N LYS A 193 -12.94 5.26 17.41
CA LYS A 193 -13.07 3.80 17.43
C LYS A 193 -12.83 3.22 18.83
N TRP A 194 -11.72 3.60 19.45
CA TRP A 194 -11.38 3.19 20.82
C TRP A 194 -12.46 3.59 21.84
N LEU A 195 -12.99 4.80 21.74
CA LEU A 195 -14.03 5.29 22.64
C LEU A 195 -15.34 4.51 22.47
N GLY A 196 -15.70 4.13 21.23
CA GLY A 196 -16.84 3.25 20.95
C GLY A 196 -16.67 1.85 21.52
N ASP A 197 -15.45 1.31 21.46
CA ASP A 197 -15.15 -0.02 22.01
C ASP A 197 -15.19 -0.03 23.56
N ILE A 198 -14.83 1.07 24.22
CA ILE A 198 -14.76 1.17 25.69
C ILE A 198 -16.06 1.62 26.32
N SER A 199 -16.74 2.59 25.73
CA SER A 199 -17.97 3.15 26.28
C SER A 199 -18.90 3.59 25.17
N PRO A 200 -19.73 2.66 24.65
CA PRO A 200 -20.76 2.97 23.67
C PRO A 200 -21.68 4.10 24.14
N LEU A 201 -22.02 4.14 25.44
CA LEU A 201 -22.86 5.18 26.03
C LEU A 201 -22.22 6.58 25.98
N VAL A 202 -20.91 6.70 26.20
CA VAL A 202 -20.20 7.99 26.07
C VAL A 202 -20.13 8.41 24.60
N MET A 203 -19.96 7.46 23.68
CA MET A 203 -20.03 7.77 22.24
C MET A 203 -21.41 8.21 21.80
N ASP A 204 -22.47 7.53 22.23
CA ASP A 204 -23.86 7.92 21.92
C ASP A 204 -24.15 9.32 22.47
N LEU A 205 -23.66 9.63 23.67
CA LEU A 205 -23.77 10.96 24.27
C LEU A 205 -23.04 12.03 23.45
N LEU A 206 -21.79 11.78 23.05
CA LEU A 206 -20.97 12.69 22.23
C LEU A 206 -21.51 12.87 20.79
N MET A 207 -22.18 11.84 20.26
CA MET A 207 -22.76 11.83 18.92
C MET A 207 -24.21 12.31 18.88
N MET A 208 -24.82 12.62 20.02
CA MET A 208 -26.10 13.32 20.04
C MET A 208 -25.95 14.66 19.31
N ARG A 209 -26.83 14.91 18.32
CA ARG A 209 -26.85 16.16 17.53
C ARG A 209 -26.62 17.37 18.44
N GLY A 210 -25.64 18.21 18.10
CA GLY A 210 -24.97 19.14 19.02
C GLY A 210 -25.84 20.02 19.92
N ALA A 211 -27.11 20.27 19.57
CA ALA A 211 -28.06 20.92 20.47
C ALA A 211 -28.37 20.09 21.72
N ILE A 212 -28.53 18.77 21.61
CA ILE A 212 -28.91 17.90 22.74
C ILE A 212 -27.70 17.65 23.65
N PHE A 213 -26.52 17.38 23.08
CA PHE A 213 -25.28 17.25 23.85
C PHE A 213 -24.91 18.56 24.56
N GLY A 214 -25.06 19.70 23.87
CA GLY A 214 -24.88 21.02 24.46
C GLY A 214 -25.86 21.29 25.61
N LEU A 215 -27.15 20.96 25.44
CA LEU A 215 -28.16 21.11 26.49
C LEU A 215 -27.94 20.18 27.69
N ALA A 216 -27.50 18.94 27.47
CA ALA A 216 -27.18 17.98 28.54
C ALA A 216 -25.93 18.41 29.34
N LEU A 217 -24.90 18.93 28.67
CA LEU A 217 -23.73 19.53 29.32
C LEU A 217 -24.12 20.77 30.13
N VAL A 218 -24.87 21.70 29.53
CA VAL A 218 -25.35 22.91 30.22
C VAL A 218 -26.18 22.53 31.45
N TRP A 219 -27.08 21.54 31.36
CA TRP A 219 -27.88 21.08 32.49
C TRP A 219 -27.04 20.42 33.59
N TYR A 220 -26.14 19.49 33.25
CA TYR A 220 -25.26 18.80 34.19
C TYR A 220 -24.33 19.79 34.94
N PHE A 221 -23.78 20.78 34.24
CA PHE A 221 -22.88 21.76 34.84
C PHE A 221 -23.61 22.89 35.58
N TRP A 222 -24.84 23.25 35.18
CA TRP A 222 -25.73 24.15 35.95
C TRP A 222 -26.15 23.51 37.27
N ALA A 223 -26.49 22.22 37.27
CA ALA A 223 -26.85 21.47 38.48
C ALA A 223 -25.68 21.32 39.49
N TRP A 224 -24.43 21.49 39.04
CA TRP A 224 -23.22 21.32 39.85
C TRP A 224 -22.39 22.61 40.05
N GLY A 225 -22.91 23.78 39.67
CA GLY A 225 -22.38 25.10 40.08
C GLY A 225 -21.07 25.55 39.41
N PHE A 226 -20.73 25.04 38.22
CA PHE A 226 -19.52 25.47 37.51
C PHE A 226 -19.65 26.87 36.89
N ASN A 227 -18.57 27.65 36.93
CA ASN A 227 -18.54 29.05 36.52
C ASN A 227 -18.54 29.19 34.97
N PHE A 228 -19.23 30.18 34.42
CA PHE A 228 -19.43 30.36 32.96
C PHE A 228 -18.12 30.44 32.14
N TRP A 229 -17.03 30.89 32.75
CA TRP A 229 -15.71 30.96 32.09
C TRP A 229 -15.08 29.60 31.82
N THR A 230 -15.29 28.63 32.71
CA THR A 230 -14.89 27.23 32.48
C THR A 230 -15.68 26.61 31.31
N TRP A 231 -16.92 27.04 31.07
CA TRP A 231 -17.77 26.60 29.95
C TRP A 231 -17.24 27.07 28.59
N VAL A 232 -16.79 28.32 28.47
CA VAL A 232 -16.25 28.85 27.21
C VAL A 232 -15.01 28.07 26.80
N VAL A 233 -14.10 27.80 27.74
CA VAL A 233 -12.84 27.07 27.49
C VAL A 233 -13.10 25.61 27.12
N LEU A 234 -14.03 24.95 27.79
CA LEU A 234 -14.34 23.54 27.56
C LEU A 234 -15.09 23.33 26.24
N LEU A 235 -16.01 24.25 25.88
CA LEU A 235 -16.67 24.22 24.58
C LEU A 235 -15.74 24.56 23.41
N THR A 236 -14.78 25.47 23.59
CA THR A 236 -13.76 25.68 22.54
C THR A 236 -12.89 24.45 22.38
N ALA A 237 -12.47 23.80 23.48
CA ALA A 237 -11.70 22.55 23.42
C ALA A 237 -12.47 21.39 22.75
N VAL A 238 -13.76 21.24 23.04
CA VAL A 238 -14.61 20.20 22.43
C VAL A 238 -14.95 20.53 20.98
N SER A 239 -15.18 21.79 20.63
CA SER A 239 -15.46 22.19 19.24
C SER A 239 -14.26 21.94 18.32
N VAL A 240 -13.03 22.10 18.85
CA VAL A 240 -11.78 21.74 18.17
C VAL A 240 -11.59 20.22 18.03
N LEU A 241 -12.27 19.40 18.85
CA LEU A 241 -12.25 17.94 18.75
C LEU A 241 -13.34 17.35 17.84
N VAL A 242 -14.41 18.11 17.59
CA VAL A 242 -15.57 17.66 16.80
C VAL A 242 -15.47 18.08 15.32
N TYR A 243 -14.81 19.19 15.00
CA TYR A 243 -14.47 19.64 13.64
C TYR A 243 -13.06 19.23 13.22
#